data_AF-A0A401MF72-F1
#
_entry.id   AF-A0A401MF72-F1
#
_cell.length_a   1.000
_cell.length_b   1.000
_cell.length_c   1.000
_cell.angle_alpha   90.00
_cell.angle_beta   90.00
_cell.angle_gamma   90.00
#
_symmetry.space_group_name_H-M   'P 1'
#
loop_
_entity.id
_entity.type
_entity.pdbx_description
1 polymer ?
#
loop_
_entity_poly.entity_id
_entity_poly.type
_entity_poly.pdbx_seq_one_letter_code
_entity_poly.pdbx_strand_id
1 'polypeptide(L)'
;MTTTRRQAAHDSGEDVWGRVAKAGEDGLPPERAIGRNTRSQFERGKSWIRDVKCEAEKKSFVRYRGHYAVTLDADKCTAYAAERMQSLYRQAVRIYKCSLKELPPEAQELLTVTLLTKQLQSIFDAMDILKAAGFSPETAAAKAKATTPVKRSPASSRGRKT
;
A
#
# COMPACT_ATOMS: atom_id res chain seq x y z
N MET A 1 -36.01 -8.91 -21.85
CA MET A 1 -34.82 -9.09 -20.98
C MET A 1 -33.68 -8.27 -21.56
N THR A 2 -33.33 -7.14 -20.93
CA THR A 2 -32.21 -6.31 -21.37
C THR A 2 -30.92 -6.91 -20.81
N THR A 3 -30.15 -7.58 -21.65
CA THR A 3 -28.81 -8.08 -21.31
C THR A 3 -27.94 -6.88 -20.97
N THR A 4 -27.70 -6.65 -19.67
CA THR A 4 -26.78 -5.60 -19.23
C THR A 4 -25.39 -5.94 -19.75
N ARG A 5 -24.95 -5.25 -20.82
CA ARG A 5 -23.62 -5.43 -21.41
C ARG A 5 -22.60 -5.38 -20.28
N ARG A 6 -21.74 -6.39 -20.19
CA ARG A 6 -20.66 -6.45 -19.18
C ARG A 6 -19.80 -5.20 -19.36
N GLN A 7 -19.98 -4.20 -18.51
CA GLN A 7 -19.20 -2.95 -18.60
C GLN A 7 -17.72 -3.27 -18.38
N ALA A 8 -16.88 -2.68 -19.22
CA ALA A 8 -15.44 -2.82 -19.11
C ALA A 8 -14.94 -2.18 -17.80
N ALA A 9 -13.78 -2.65 -17.31
CA ALA A 9 -13.16 -2.08 -16.12
C ALA A 9 -12.82 -0.58 -16.31
N HIS A 10 -12.41 -0.22 -17.54
CA HIS A 10 -12.22 1.16 -17.99
C HIS A 10 -13.45 2.03 -17.73
N ASP A 11 -14.63 1.65 -18.26
CA ASP A 11 -15.84 2.48 -18.17
C ASP A 11 -16.30 2.66 -16.72
N SER A 12 -16.20 1.59 -15.92
CA SER A 12 -16.50 1.65 -14.49
C SER A 12 -15.49 2.52 -13.74
N GLY A 13 -14.23 2.48 -14.16
CA GLY A 13 -13.12 3.24 -13.60
C GLY A 13 -13.24 4.73 -13.88
N GLU A 14 -13.47 5.15 -15.13
CA GLU A 14 -13.69 6.56 -15.50
C GLU A 14 -14.89 7.16 -14.75
N ASP A 15 -15.99 6.41 -14.64
CA ASP A 15 -17.18 6.84 -13.90
C ASP A 15 -16.91 7.04 -12.39
N VAL A 16 -16.15 6.13 -11.77
CA VAL A 16 -15.74 6.26 -10.36
C VAL A 16 -14.75 7.40 -10.18
N TRP A 17 -13.75 7.51 -11.05
CA TRP A 17 -12.75 8.57 -11.02
C TRP A 17 -13.41 9.94 -11.12
N GLY A 18 -14.28 10.15 -12.12
CA GLY A 18 -14.96 11.43 -12.33
C GLY A 18 -15.78 11.86 -11.12
N ARG A 19 -16.49 10.94 -10.46
CA ARG A 19 -17.22 11.22 -9.23
C ARG A 19 -16.30 11.63 -8.09
N VAL A 20 -15.25 10.84 -7.83
CA VAL A 20 -14.34 11.07 -6.70
C VAL A 20 -13.50 12.32 -6.92
N ALA A 21 -13.00 12.55 -8.14
CA ALA A 21 -12.25 13.75 -8.49
C ALA A 21 -13.09 15.02 -8.35
N LYS A 22 -14.38 14.98 -8.70
CA LYS A 22 -15.31 16.11 -8.52
C LYS A 22 -15.52 16.48 -7.04
N ALA A 23 -15.43 15.51 -6.13
CA ALA A 23 -15.52 15.77 -4.69
C ALA A 23 -14.23 16.38 -4.10
N GLY A 24 -13.14 16.43 -4.88
CA GLY A 24 -11.88 17.02 -4.46
C GLY A 24 -11.24 16.31 -3.28
N GLU A 25 -10.55 17.09 -2.45
CA GLU A 25 -9.74 16.59 -1.34
C GLU A 25 -10.55 15.96 -0.21
N ASP A 26 -11.79 16.40 0.01
CA ASP A 26 -12.67 15.82 1.04
C ASP A 26 -13.12 14.40 0.68
N GLY A 27 -13.12 14.08 -0.62
CA GLY A 27 -13.45 12.78 -1.14
C GLY A 27 -14.92 12.38 -0.98
N LEU A 28 -15.21 11.11 -1.25
CA LEU A 28 -16.55 10.54 -1.16
C LEU A 28 -16.59 9.29 -0.27
N PRO A 29 -17.62 9.13 0.56
CA PRO A 29 -17.84 7.87 1.25
C PRO A 29 -18.14 6.74 0.21
N PRO A 30 -17.91 5.46 0.55
CA PRO A 30 -18.04 4.35 -0.38
C PRO A 30 -19.39 4.28 -1.10
N GLU A 31 -20.47 4.61 -0.40
CA GLU A 31 -21.86 4.59 -0.87
C GLU A 31 -22.11 5.65 -1.95
N ARG A 32 -21.36 6.76 -1.93
CA ARG A 32 -21.42 7.79 -2.98
C ARG A 32 -20.40 7.54 -4.08
N ALA A 33 -19.22 7.01 -3.75
CA ALA A 33 -18.18 6.69 -4.73
C ALA A 33 -18.61 5.58 -5.69
N ILE A 34 -19.35 4.58 -5.20
CA ILE A 34 -19.89 3.48 -6.00
C ILE A 34 -20.90 3.96 -7.05
N GLY A 35 -21.73 4.96 -6.71
CA GLY A 35 -22.76 5.49 -7.59
C GLY A 35 -23.69 4.40 -8.13
N ARG A 36 -23.85 4.35 -9.45
CA ARG A 36 -24.69 3.36 -10.15
C ARG A 36 -24.04 2.00 -10.37
N ASN A 37 -22.76 1.85 -10.03
CA ASN A 37 -22.03 0.62 -10.27
C ASN A 37 -22.45 -0.46 -9.27
N THR A 38 -22.49 -1.71 -9.70
CA THR A 38 -22.50 -2.84 -8.77
C THR A 38 -21.19 -2.90 -7.99
N ARG A 39 -21.18 -3.58 -6.84
CA ARG A 39 -19.95 -3.77 -6.04
C ARG A 39 -18.81 -4.37 -6.86
N SER A 40 -19.10 -5.36 -7.70
CA SER A 40 -18.09 -5.99 -8.56
C SER A 40 -17.55 -5.05 -9.63
N GLN A 41 -18.39 -4.21 -10.24
CA GLN A 41 -17.92 -3.16 -11.16
C GLN A 41 -17.06 -2.12 -10.44
N PHE A 42 -17.45 -1.73 -9.23
CA PHE A 42 -16.69 -0.78 -8.41
C PHE A 42 -15.30 -1.29 -8.06
N GLU A 43 -15.18 -2.55 -7.62
CA GLU A 43 -13.86 -3.14 -7.32
C GLU A 43 -12.97 -3.23 -8.58
N ARG A 44 -13.52 -3.68 -9.72
CA ARG A 44 -12.76 -3.71 -10.99
C ARG A 44 -12.35 -2.32 -11.47
N GLY A 45 -13.24 -1.35 -11.36
CA GLY A 45 -12.96 0.05 -11.73
C GLY A 45 -11.83 0.62 -10.86
N LYS A 46 -11.84 0.36 -9.54
CA LYS A 46 -10.74 0.76 -8.65
C LYS A 46 -9.40 0.12 -9.02
N SER A 47 -9.38 -1.14 -9.45
CA SER A 47 -8.15 -1.77 -9.94
C SER A 47 -7.63 -1.03 -11.17
N TRP A 48 -8.48 -0.85 -12.19
CA TRP A 48 -8.10 -0.11 -13.40
C TRP A 48 -7.62 1.32 -13.11
N ILE A 49 -8.27 2.02 -12.16
CA ILE A 49 -7.83 3.36 -11.73
C ILE A 49 -6.40 3.32 -11.20
N ARG A 50 -6.07 2.34 -10.35
CA ARG A 50 -4.72 2.22 -9.75
C ARG A 50 -3.67 1.77 -10.75
N ASP A 51 -4.04 0.90 -11.67
CA ASP A 51 -3.14 0.30 -12.64
C ASP A 51 -2.85 1.24 -13.83
N VAL A 52 -3.78 2.16 -14.14
CA VAL A 52 -3.71 3.00 -15.35
C VAL A 52 -3.95 4.48 -15.05
N LYS A 53 -5.13 4.83 -14.50
CA LYS A 53 -5.59 6.22 -14.43
C LYS A 53 -4.71 7.10 -13.54
N CYS A 54 -4.24 6.59 -12.40
CA CYS A 54 -3.40 7.35 -11.48
C CYS A 54 -2.11 7.85 -12.15
N GLU A 55 -1.48 7.00 -12.96
CA GLU A 55 -0.27 7.35 -13.71
C GLU A 55 -0.56 8.36 -14.83
N ALA A 56 -1.67 8.17 -15.55
CA ALA A 56 -2.07 9.06 -16.64
C ALA A 56 -2.38 10.49 -16.13
N GLU A 57 -3.11 10.60 -15.03
CA GLU A 57 -3.56 11.88 -14.46
C GLU A 57 -2.54 12.50 -13.49
N LYS A 58 -1.44 11.80 -13.19
CA LYS A 58 -0.43 12.19 -12.19
C LYS A 58 -1.06 12.54 -10.84
N LYS A 59 -2.02 11.73 -10.39
CA LYS A 59 -2.72 11.87 -9.11
C LYS A 59 -2.95 10.51 -8.47
N SER A 60 -3.06 10.47 -7.15
CA SER A 60 -3.29 9.24 -6.40
C SER A 60 -4.77 9.02 -6.14
N PHE A 61 -5.25 7.78 -6.28
CA PHE A 61 -6.58 7.36 -5.82
C PHE A 61 -6.47 6.58 -4.51
N VAL A 62 -6.87 7.21 -3.42
CA VAL A 62 -6.65 6.70 -2.06
C VAL A 62 -7.96 6.59 -1.28
N ARG A 63 -7.97 5.73 -0.26
CA ARG A 63 -9.03 5.75 0.75
C ARG A 63 -8.45 6.28 2.05
N TYR A 64 -8.97 7.37 2.57
CA TYR A 64 -8.51 8.00 3.80
C TYR A 64 -9.70 8.27 4.72
N ARG A 65 -9.61 7.83 5.98
CA ARG A 65 -10.69 7.98 6.99
C ARG A 65 -12.09 7.64 6.44
N GLY A 66 -12.17 6.51 5.73
CA GLY A 66 -13.41 6.00 5.15
C GLY A 66 -13.77 6.55 3.78
N HIS A 67 -13.22 7.67 3.35
CA HIS A 67 -13.55 8.36 2.10
C HIS A 67 -12.55 8.05 0.99
N TYR A 68 -13.02 7.90 -0.24
CA TYR A 68 -12.17 7.83 -1.43
C TYR A 68 -11.86 9.23 -1.92
N ALA A 69 -10.60 9.53 -2.22
CA ALA A 69 -10.16 10.82 -2.74
C ALA A 69 -9.21 10.64 -3.92
N VAL A 70 -9.24 11.59 -4.85
CA VAL A 70 -8.20 11.79 -5.87
C VAL A 70 -7.35 12.97 -5.41
N THR A 71 -6.11 12.72 -5.05
CA THR A 71 -5.29 13.68 -4.28
C THR A 71 -3.80 13.55 -4.58
N LEU A 72 -3.04 14.57 -4.21
CA LEU A 72 -1.57 14.56 -4.10
C LEU A 72 -1.10 14.86 -2.67
N ASP A 73 -2.02 14.95 -1.72
CA ASP A 73 -1.72 15.17 -0.31
C ASP A 73 -0.87 14.01 0.24
N ALA A 74 0.31 14.35 0.77
CA ALA A 74 1.29 13.39 1.22
C ALA A 74 0.79 12.57 2.41
N ASP A 75 0.04 13.17 3.32
CA ASP A 75 -0.46 12.51 4.53
C ASP A 75 -1.53 11.46 4.16
N LYS A 76 -2.47 11.82 3.29
CA LYS A 76 -3.47 10.87 2.78
C LYS A 76 -2.82 9.72 2.02
N CYS A 77 -1.82 10.02 1.18
CA CYS A 77 -1.14 9.02 0.38
C CYS A 77 -0.31 8.06 1.24
N THR A 78 0.47 8.57 2.20
CA THR A 78 1.30 7.75 3.08
C THR A 78 0.47 6.93 4.05
N ALA A 79 -0.60 7.50 4.61
CA ALA A 79 -1.55 6.75 5.46
C ALA A 79 -2.20 5.61 4.67
N TYR A 80 -2.69 5.88 3.46
CA TYR A 80 -3.27 4.83 2.61
C TYR A 80 -2.24 3.76 2.24
N ALA A 81 -1.01 4.16 1.88
CA ALA A 81 0.07 3.23 1.58
C ALA A 81 0.37 2.32 2.78
N ALA A 82 0.49 2.86 4.00
CA ALA A 82 0.74 2.07 5.19
C ALA A 82 -0.40 1.09 5.51
N GLU A 83 -1.67 1.48 5.36
CA GLU A 83 -2.80 0.57 5.48
C GLU A 83 -2.72 -0.58 4.47
N ARG A 84 -2.33 -0.29 3.22
CA ARG A 84 -2.15 -1.31 2.18
C ARG A 84 -0.97 -2.24 2.48
N MET A 85 0.15 -1.70 2.95
CA MET A 85 1.30 -2.50 3.38
C MET A 85 0.95 -3.40 4.57
N GLN A 86 0.15 -2.92 5.53
CA GLN A 86 -0.36 -3.75 6.63
C GLN A 86 -1.22 -4.92 6.11
N SER A 87 -2.11 -4.66 5.15
CA SER A 87 -2.92 -5.71 4.53
C SER A 87 -2.04 -6.75 3.83
N LEU A 88 -1.01 -6.32 3.09
CA LEU A 88 -0.07 -7.21 2.42
C LEU A 88 0.70 -8.07 3.42
N TYR A 89 1.24 -7.46 4.47
CA TYR A 89 1.95 -8.17 5.54
C TYR A 89 1.07 -9.26 6.17
N ARG A 90 -0.18 -8.93 6.52
CA ARG A 90 -1.14 -9.90 7.07
C ARG A 90 -1.43 -11.06 6.10
N GLN A 91 -1.51 -10.79 4.81
CA GLN A 91 -1.69 -11.84 3.80
C GLN A 91 -0.44 -12.74 3.70
N ALA A 92 0.76 -12.17 3.68
CA ALA A 92 2.01 -12.94 3.69
C ALA A 92 2.12 -13.84 4.94
N VAL A 93 1.77 -13.32 6.13
CA VAL A 93 1.73 -14.11 7.37
C VAL A 93 0.74 -15.27 7.26
N ARG A 94 -0.44 -15.04 6.67
CA ARG A 94 -1.44 -16.11 6.47
C ARG A 94 -0.95 -17.19 5.53
N ILE A 95 -0.31 -16.82 4.42
CA ILE A 95 0.29 -17.77 3.47
C ILE A 95 1.33 -18.63 4.19
N TYR A 96 2.25 -18.00 4.92
CA TYR A 96 3.27 -18.74 5.67
C TYR A 96 2.63 -19.72 6.67
N LYS A 97 1.74 -19.23 7.53
CA LYS A 97 1.15 -20.05 8.61
C LYS A 97 0.25 -21.17 8.08
N CYS A 98 -0.56 -20.90 7.05
CA CYS A 98 -1.56 -21.83 6.57
C CYS A 98 -1.00 -22.83 5.57
N SER A 99 -0.06 -22.41 4.72
CA SER A 99 0.34 -23.19 3.56
C SER A 99 1.74 -23.80 3.66
N LEU A 100 2.63 -23.25 4.51
CA LEU A 100 4.03 -23.67 4.56
C LEU A 100 4.46 -24.18 5.94
N LYS A 101 4.11 -23.47 7.02
CA LYS A 101 4.63 -23.74 8.38
C LYS A 101 4.32 -25.14 8.89
N GLU A 102 3.15 -25.68 8.57
CA GLU A 102 2.65 -26.96 9.10
C GLU A 102 2.90 -28.14 8.16
N LEU A 103 3.67 -27.94 7.08
CA LEU A 103 4.11 -29.04 6.22
C LEU A 103 5.04 -29.98 7.00
N PRO A 104 5.00 -31.30 6.73
CA PRO A 104 5.83 -32.26 7.43
C PRO A 104 7.33 -32.02 7.16
N PRO A 105 8.24 -32.43 8.07
CA PRO A 105 9.66 -32.10 7.98
C PRO A 105 10.31 -32.41 6.62
N GLU A 106 9.99 -33.56 6.03
CA GLU A 106 10.48 -33.97 4.71
C GLU A 106 10.04 -33.04 3.58
N ALA A 107 8.86 -32.40 3.71
CA ALA A 107 8.37 -31.44 2.74
C ALA A 107 8.96 -30.04 2.94
N GLN A 108 9.44 -29.70 4.14
CA GLN A 108 10.11 -28.42 4.42
C GLN A 108 11.44 -28.30 3.66
N GLU A 109 12.12 -29.43 3.43
CA GLU A 109 13.39 -29.50 2.70
C GLU A 109 13.22 -29.36 1.18
N LEU A 110 11.99 -29.42 0.66
CA LEU A 110 11.74 -29.20 -0.76
C LEU A 110 12.20 -27.80 -1.16
N LEU A 111 12.99 -27.72 -2.25
CA LEU A 111 13.52 -26.45 -2.77
C LEU A 111 12.42 -25.42 -3.03
N THR A 112 11.24 -25.86 -3.47
CA THR A 112 10.08 -25.00 -3.70
C THR A 112 9.57 -24.37 -2.40
N VAL A 113 9.47 -25.14 -1.32
CA VAL A 113 9.03 -24.66 0.01
C VAL A 113 10.08 -23.73 0.62
N THR A 114 11.36 -24.11 0.52
CA THR A 114 12.48 -23.27 0.98
C THR A 114 12.49 -21.92 0.25
N LEU A 115 12.33 -21.92 -1.08
CA LEU A 115 12.30 -20.70 -1.88
C LEU A 115 11.13 -19.80 -1.47
N LEU A 116 9.91 -20.34 -1.37
CA LEU A 116 8.72 -19.57 -0.99
C LEU A 116 8.85 -19.01 0.44
N THR A 117 9.37 -19.79 1.37
CA THR A 117 9.62 -19.36 2.75
C THR A 117 10.61 -18.20 2.78
N LYS A 118 11.69 -18.26 1.99
CA LYS A 118 12.66 -17.17 1.88
C LYS A 118 12.03 -15.89 1.31
N GLN A 119 11.16 -15.99 0.29
CA GLN A 119 10.46 -14.82 -0.24
C GLN A 119 9.55 -14.17 0.80
N LEU A 120 8.82 -14.98 1.58
CA LEU A 120 7.98 -14.47 2.66
C LEU A 120 8.80 -13.83 3.78
N GLN A 121 9.96 -14.42 4.13
CA GLN A 121 10.86 -13.83 5.12
C GLN A 121 11.37 -12.45 4.67
N SER A 122 11.78 -12.31 3.41
CA SER A 122 12.18 -11.00 2.86
C SER A 122 11.07 -9.95 2.98
N ILE A 123 9.80 -10.34 2.80
CA ILE A 123 8.65 -9.44 3.02
C ILE A 123 8.52 -9.09 4.50
N PHE A 124 8.71 -10.05 5.41
CA PHE A 124 8.64 -9.79 6.85
C PHE A 124 9.72 -8.81 7.29
N ASP A 125 10.96 -9.06 6.90
CA ASP A 125 12.12 -8.22 7.23
C ASP A 125 11.93 -6.80 6.68
N ALA A 126 11.49 -6.66 5.43
CA ALA A 126 11.21 -5.35 4.82
C ALA A 126 10.10 -4.56 5.54
N MET A 127 9.19 -5.25 6.25
CA MET A 127 8.07 -4.64 6.95
C MET A 127 8.33 -4.41 8.44
N ASP A 128 9.47 -4.83 8.98
CA ASP A 128 9.71 -4.87 10.43
C ASP A 128 9.64 -3.49 11.09
N ILE A 129 10.21 -2.45 10.47
CA ILE A 129 10.15 -1.08 11.00
C ILE A 129 8.69 -0.58 11.05
N LEU A 130 7.93 -0.80 9.99
CA LEU A 130 6.51 -0.43 9.94
C LEU A 130 5.69 -1.21 10.97
N LYS A 131 5.91 -2.52 11.09
CA LYS A 131 5.26 -3.38 12.06
C LYS A 131 5.57 -2.94 13.50
N ALA A 132 6.83 -2.67 13.82
CA ALA A 132 7.26 -2.19 15.13
C ALA A 132 6.67 -0.80 15.46
N ALA A 133 6.30 -0.02 14.46
CA ALA A 133 5.61 1.25 14.58
C ALA A 133 4.07 1.12 14.59
N GLY A 134 3.52 -0.10 14.64
CA GLY A 134 2.08 -0.32 14.58
C GLY A 134 1.47 0.08 13.23
N PHE A 135 2.28 0.16 12.17
CA PHE A 135 1.93 0.67 10.84
C PHE A 135 1.55 2.16 10.81
N SER A 136 1.98 2.97 11.78
CA SER A 136 1.99 4.45 11.66
C SER A 136 3.21 4.91 10.84
N PRO A 137 3.01 5.60 9.69
CA PRO A 137 4.10 6.17 8.91
C PRO A 137 5.00 7.11 9.72
N GLU A 138 4.40 7.96 10.55
CA GLU A 138 5.10 8.99 11.33
C GLU A 138 5.99 8.35 12.40
N THR A 139 5.44 7.38 13.12
CA THR A 139 6.18 6.61 14.13
C THR A 139 7.30 5.81 13.49
N ALA A 140 7.06 5.20 12.32
CA ALA A 140 8.08 4.46 11.58
C ALA A 140 9.22 5.37 11.10
N ALA A 141 8.89 6.54 10.56
CA ALA A 141 9.88 7.54 10.15
C ALA A 141 10.72 8.04 11.32
N ALA A 142 10.12 8.29 12.48
CA ALA A 142 10.83 8.67 13.70
C ALA A 142 11.83 7.58 14.14
N LYS A 143 11.41 6.30 14.13
CA LYS A 143 12.29 5.17 14.45
C LYS A 143 13.45 5.02 13.46
N ALA A 144 13.20 5.18 12.16
CA ALA A 144 14.23 5.10 11.13
C ALA A 144 15.27 6.23 11.23
N LYS A 145 14.85 7.45 11.60
CA LYS A 145 15.77 8.56 11.85
C LYS A 145 16.67 8.30 13.06
N ALA A 146 16.16 7.66 14.11
CA ALA A 146 16.94 7.35 15.31
C ALA A 146 18.03 6.30 15.09
N THR A 147 17.88 5.41 14.11
CA THR A 147 18.87 4.37 13.78
C THR A 147 19.93 4.81 12.78
N THR A 148 19.79 6.00 12.17
CA THR A 148 20.78 6.53 11.24
C THR A 148 21.88 7.26 12.02
N PRO A 149 23.17 6.87 11.94
CA PRO A 149 24.23 7.58 12.63
C PRO A 149 24.34 8.99 12.07
N VAL A 150 24.10 9.99 12.92
CA VAL A 150 24.36 11.40 12.61
C VAL A 150 25.84 11.50 12.25
N LYS A 151 26.15 11.78 10.98
CA LYS A 151 27.52 12.11 10.54
C LYS A 151 28.00 13.28 11.41
N ARG A 152 28.84 12.99 12.41
CA ARG A 152 29.56 14.02 13.15
C ARG A 152 30.53 14.68 12.17
N SER A 153 30.29 15.94 11.83
CA SER A 153 31.25 16.75 11.08
C SER A 153 32.60 16.72 11.80
N PRO A 154 33.73 16.47 11.11
CA PRO A 154 35.03 16.50 11.75
C PRO A 154 35.32 17.94 12.20
N ALA A 155 35.58 18.09 13.50
CA ALA A 155 36.03 19.33 14.09
C ALA A 155 37.29 19.80 13.35
N SER A 156 37.25 21.04 12.85
CA SER A 156 38.38 21.75 12.27
C SER A 156 39.53 21.82 13.27
N SER A 157 40.56 21.01 13.05
CA SER A 157 41.85 21.13 13.74
C SER A 157 42.60 22.34 13.16
N ARG A 158 42.30 23.53 13.67
CA ARG A 158 43.16 24.70 13.45
C ARG A 158 44.48 24.48 14.19
N GLY A 159 45.50 24.09 13.41
CA GLY A 159 46.87 23.94 13.87
C GLY A 159 47.40 25.24 14.49
N ARG A 160 47.93 25.11 15.70
CA ARG A 160 48.75 26.13 16.36
C ARG A 160 50.18 25.93 15.86
N LYS A 161 50.70 26.86 15.05
CA LYS A 161 52.15 26.98 14.82
C LYS A 161 52.70 28.06 15.76
N THR A 162 53.66 27.62 16.56
CA THR A 162 54.65 28.41 17.30
C THR A 162 55.52 29.22 16.35
#